data_AF-A0A1X7SG25-F1
#
_entry.id   AF-A0A1X7SG25-F1
#
_cell.length_a   1.000
_cell.length_b   1.000
_cell.length_c   1.000
_cell.angle_alpha   90.00
_cell.angle_beta   90.00
_cell.angle_gamma   90.00
#
_symmetry.space_group_name_H-M   'P 1'
#
loop_
_entity.id
_entity.type
_entity.pdbx_description
1 polymer ?
#
loop_
_entity_poly.entity_id
_entity_poly.type
_entity_poly.pdbx_seq_one_letter_code
_entity_poly.pdbx_strand_id
1 'polypeptide(L)'
;MEQLMGDQGSEHTATLLKELFLQRLPSNVRMILASTPGDNTVQDLAALADKIVEVTGPSRPPPIHNVSTSDSDTQLAVELAKLREEVAYLKKIVRSNSRSPSSRGHRSHSPRSDRDSPAPRQASDLCWYHQRFGDQARQCREPCSRSSGNAPASR
;
A
#
# COMPACT_ATOMS: atom_id res chain seq x y z
N MET A 1 -45.74 52.17 -8.83
CA MET A 1 -45.96 50.93 -8.05
C MET A 1 -44.66 50.59 -7.32
N GLU A 2 -44.11 51.54 -6.58
CA GLU A 2 -42.74 51.53 -6.02
C GLU A 2 -42.74 52.00 -4.55
N GLN A 3 -43.87 51.85 -3.85
CA GLN A 3 -44.10 52.58 -2.61
C GLN A 3 -44.73 51.73 -1.51
N LEU A 4 -44.44 50.43 -1.44
CA LEU A 4 -45.03 49.59 -0.39
C LEU A 4 -44.11 48.55 0.28
N MET A 5 -42.81 48.52 -0.01
CA MET A 5 -41.86 47.65 0.70
C MET A 5 -40.58 48.37 1.18
N GLY A 6 -40.59 49.70 1.23
CA GLY A 6 -39.37 50.51 1.36
C GLY A 6 -38.75 50.62 2.75
N ASP A 7 -39.40 50.11 3.81
CA ASP A 7 -38.95 50.38 5.19
C ASP A 7 -38.90 49.11 6.06
N GLN A 8 -39.97 48.30 6.05
CA GLN A 8 -40.05 47.07 6.84
C GLN A 8 -38.99 46.03 6.45
N GLY A 9 -38.69 45.90 5.15
CA GLY A 9 -37.62 45.02 4.68
C GLY A 9 -36.24 45.47 5.13
N SER A 10 -36.02 46.78 5.26
CA SER A 10 -34.75 47.36 5.73
C SER A 10 -34.56 47.10 7.22
N GLU A 11 -35.61 47.26 8.02
CA GLU A 11 -35.55 47.01 9.46
C GLU A 11 -35.32 45.52 9.78
N HIS A 12 -36.05 44.61 9.14
CA HIS A 12 -35.89 43.17 9.34
C HIS A 12 -34.53 42.63 8.84
N THR A 13 -33.99 43.20 7.77
CA THR A 13 -32.65 42.84 7.31
C THR A 13 -31.58 43.40 8.25
N ALA A 14 -31.76 44.61 8.77
CA ALA A 14 -30.86 45.20 9.77
C ALA A 14 -30.83 44.38 11.07
N THR A 15 -31.99 43.92 11.57
CA THR A 15 -32.05 43.07 12.77
C THR A 15 -31.38 41.72 12.52
N LEU A 16 -31.64 41.08 11.37
CA LEU A 16 -30.98 39.83 10.98
C LEU A 16 -29.46 39.98 10.88
N LEU A 17 -28.98 41.06 10.26
CA LEU A 17 -27.55 41.34 10.13
C LEU A 17 -26.90 41.58 11.50
N LYS A 18 -27.57 42.26 12.42
CA LYS A 18 -27.11 42.42 13.81
C LYS A 18 -26.98 41.06 14.49
N GLU A 19 -27.99 40.19 14.38
CA GLU A 19 -27.95 38.85 14.97
C GLU A 19 -26.82 37.99 14.40
N LEU A 20 -26.69 37.95 13.07
CA LEU A 20 -25.63 37.20 12.40
C LEU A 20 -24.25 37.73 12.76
N PHE A 21 -24.09 39.05 12.84
CA PHE A 21 -22.84 39.69 13.26
C PHE A 21 -22.45 39.25 14.68
N LEU A 22 -23.37 39.36 15.64
CA LEU A 22 -23.14 38.93 17.03
C LEU A 22 -22.83 37.44 17.14
N GLN A 23 -23.50 36.59 16.35
CA GLN A 23 -23.25 35.14 16.31
C GLN A 23 -21.84 34.78 15.82
N ARG A 24 -21.23 35.60 14.95
CA ARG A 24 -19.88 35.36 14.41
C ARG A 24 -18.76 35.88 15.30
N LEU A 25 -19.07 36.70 16.30
CA LEU A 25 -18.08 37.19 17.25
C LEU A 25 -17.74 36.15 18.34
N PRO A 26 -16.50 36.14 18.85
CA PRO A 26 -16.10 35.37 20.01
C PRO A 26 -16.97 35.67 21.25
N SER A 27 -17.12 34.68 22.14
CA SER A 27 -18.02 34.79 23.30
C SER A 27 -17.65 35.96 24.22
N ASN A 28 -16.37 36.22 24.44
CA ASN A 28 -15.89 37.34 25.25
C ASN A 28 -16.31 38.69 24.66
N VAL A 29 -16.23 38.85 23.33
CA VAL A 29 -16.65 40.08 22.64
C VAL A 29 -18.16 40.24 22.68
N ARG A 30 -18.91 39.16 22.42
CA ARG A 30 -20.39 39.16 22.44
C ARG A 30 -20.94 39.52 23.82
N MET A 31 -20.37 38.99 24.90
CA MET A 31 -20.80 39.31 26.27
C MET A 31 -20.67 40.80 26.58
N ILE A 32 -19.58 41.43 26.12
CA ILE A 32 -19.35 42.86 26.33
C ILE A 32 -20.34 43.68 25.49
N LEU A 33 -20.53 43.33 24.21
CA LEU A 33 -21.48 44.04 23.35
C LEU A 33 -22.94 43.88 23.80
N ALA A 34 -23.32 42.76 24.41
CA ALA A 34 -24.67 42.55 24.96
C ALA A 34 -25.02 43.52 26.10
N SER A 35 -24.03 44.14 26.74
CA SER A 35 -24.24 45.17 27.77
C SER A 35 -24.41 46.58 27.21
N THR A 36 -24.26 46.77 25.89
CA THR A 36 -24.42 48.07 25.24
C THR A 36 -25.88 48.35 24.87
N PRO A 37 -26.33 49.62 24.87
CA PRO A 37 -27.72 49.99 24.55
C PRO A 37 -28.18 49.52 23.16
N GLY A 38 -29.48 49.26 22.99
CA GLY A 38 -30.06 48.59 21.82
C GLY A 38 -30.13 49.39 20.50
N ASP A 39 -29.80 50.68 20.53
CA ASP A 39 -29.99 51.59 19.39
C ASP A 39 -28.78 51.65 18.44
N ASN A 40 -27.73 50.85 18.71
CA ASN A 40 -26.50 50.85 17.91
C ASN A 40 -26.72 50.24 16.51
N THR A 41 -26.12 50.84 15.48
CA THR A 41 -26.08 50.25 14.13
C THR A 41 -25.10 49.07 14.08
N VAL A 42 -25.15 48.25 13.02
CA VAL A 42 -24.17 47.15 12.81
C VAL A 42 -22.74 47.71 12.74
N GLN A 43 -22.57 48.87 12.10
CA GLN A 43 -21.28 49.56 11.98
C GLN A 43 -20.74 50.01 13.34
N ASP A 44 -21.60 50.52 14.22
CA ASP A 44 -21.18 50.94 15.57
C ASP A 44 -20.76 49.73 16.42
N LEU A 45 -21.51 48.63 16.31
CA LEU A 45 -21.17 47.35 16.95
C LEU A 45 -19.86 46.78 16.42
N ALA A 46 -19.57 46.94 15.12
CA ALA A 46 -18.30 46.52 14.52
C ALA A 46 -17.12 47.35 15.03
N ALA A 47 -17.24 48.68 15.07
CA ALA A 47 -16.21 49.54 15.61
C ALA A 47 -15.93 49.28 17.10
N LEU A 48 -16.96 48.94 17.89
CA LEU A 48 -16.79 48.52 19.28
C LEU A 48 -16.15 47.13 19.39
N ALA A 49 -16.55 46.18 18.54
CA ALA A 49 -15.95 44.84 18.49
C ALA A 49 -14.44 44.91 18.23
N ASP A 50 -14.01 45.72 17.26
CA ASP A 50 -12.60 45.91 16.91
C ASP A 50 -11.80 46.44 18.10
N LYS A 51 -12.31 47.45 18.80
CA LYS A 51 -11.69 48.01 20.02
C LYS A 51 -11.59 46.97 21.14
N ILE A 52 -12.64 46.17 21.33
CA ILE A 52 -12.64 45.11 22.35
C ILE A 52 -11.59 44.05 22.01
N VAL A 53 -11.47 43.65 20.75
CA VAL A 53 -10.46 42.68 20.29
C VAL A 53 -9.05 43.23 20.48
N GLU A 54 -8.84 44.52 20.20
CA GLU A 54 -7.55 45.19 20.42
C GLU A 54 -7.13 45.16 21.90
N VAL A 55 -8.06 45.42 22.82
CA VAL A 55 -7.79 45.45 24.28
C VAL A 55 -7.68 44.05 24.87
N THR A 56 -8.49 43.10 24.42
CA THR A 56 -8.50 41.73 24.96
C THR A 56 -7.40 40.84 24.37
N GLY A 57 -6.65 41.34 23.38
CA GLY A 57 -5.64 40.59 22.65
C GLY A 57 -6.26 39.47 21.80
N PRO A 58 -5.45 38.66 21.09
CA PRO A 58 -5.94 37.52 20.34
C PRO A 58 -6.51 36.48 21.32
N SER A 59 -7.80 36.61 21.63
CA SER A 59 -8.60 35.58 22.29
C SER A 59 -8.47 34.31 21.46
N ARG A 60 -8.02 33.23 22.09
CA ARG A 60 -7.94 31.90 21.49
C ARG A 60 -9.23 31.69 20.68
N PRO A 61 -9.16 31.41 19.36
CA PRO A 61 -10.37 31.31 18.56
C PRO A 61 -11.33 30.34 19.25
N PRO A 62 -12.64 30.63 19.27
CA PRO A 62 -13.61 29.67 19.78
C PRO A 62 -13.31 28.33 19.11
N PRO A 63 -13.49 27.19 19.80
CA PRO A 63 -13.37 25.91 19.14
C PRO A 63 -14.27 25.98 17.91
N ILE A 64 -13.63 26.09 16.74
CA ILE A 64 -14.30 25.90 15.46
C ILE A 64 -15.02 24.59 15.68
N HIS A 65 -16.33 24.53 15.37
CA HIS A 65 -17.05 23.26 15.31
C HIS A 65 -16.32 22.38 14.29
N ASN A 66 -15.25 21.75 14.75
CA ASN A 66 -14.68 20.56 14.22
C ASN A 66 -15.80 19.55 14.44
N VAL A 67 -16.61 19.38 13.39
CA VAL A 67 -17.29 18.10 13.17
C VAL A 67 -16.21 17.07 13.49
N SER A 68 -16.37 16.35 14.61
CA SER A 68 -15.32 15.56 15.24
C SER A 68 -14.65 14.68 14.20
N THR A 69 -13.56 15.17 13.59
CA THR A 69 -12.85 14.42 12.56
C THR A 69 -12.15 13.24 13.20
N SER A 70 -12.07 13.16 14.53
CA SER A 70 -11.54 12.01 15.24
C SER A 70 -12.17 10.69 14.81
N ASP A 71 -13.48 10.63 14.56
CA ASP A 71 -14.12 9.39 14.09
C ASP A 71 -13.82 9.12 12.60
N SER A 72 -13.79 10.17 11.77
CA SER A 72 -13.44 10.02 10.35
C SER A 72 -11.97 9.67 10.14
N ASP A 73 -11.07 10.27 10.91
CA ASP A 73 -9.63 10.07 10.88
C ASP A 73 -9.26 8.68 11.41
N THR A 74 -9.97 8.18 12.44
CA THR A 74 -9.80 6.80 12.91
C THR A 74 -10.35 5.78 11.91
N GLN A 75 -11.51 6.04 11.29
CA GLN A 75 -12.04 5.20 10.21
C GLN A 75 -11.08 5.15 9.00
N LEU A 76 -10.55 6.30 8.58
CA LEU A 76 -9.54 6.39 7.52
C LEU A 76 -8.26 5.63 7.88
N ALA A 77 -7.81 5.72 9.13
CA ALA A 77 -6.64 4.97 9.59
C ALA A 77 -6.87 3.44 9.55
N VAL A 78 -8.07 2.99 9.91
CA VAL A 78 -8.46 1.57 9.83
C VAL A 78 -8.54 1.10 8.37
N GLU A 79 -9.14 1.88 7.48
CA GLU A 79 -9.20 1.56 6.05
C GLU A 79 -7.81 1.51 5.42
N LEU A 80 -6.92 2.45 5.76
CA LEU A 80 -5.53 2.45 5.30
C LEU A 80 -4.75 1.22 5.80
N ALA A 81 -5.00 0.78 7.04
CA ALA A 81 -4.39 -0.44 7.56
C ALA A 81 -4.86 -1.67 6.78
N LYS A 82 -6.16 -1.79 6.51
CA LYS A 82 -6.74 -2.88 5.72
C LYS A 82 -6.22 -2.91 4.29
N LEU A 83 -6.16 -1.75 3.62
CA LEU A 83 -5.60 -1.63 2.27
C LEU A 83 -4.12 -2.03 2.22
N ARG A 84 -3.33 -1.65 3.24
CA ARG A 84 -1.92 -2.07 3.33
C ARG A 84 -1.77 -3.58 3.46
N GLU A 85 -2.64 -4.22 4.23
CA GLU A 85 -2.67 -5.68 4.38
C GLU A 85 -3.06 -6.37 3.06
N GLU A 86 -4.13 -5.93 2.41
CA GLU A 86 -4.55 -6.47 1.11
C GLU A 86 -3.45 -6.33 0.05
N VAL A 87 -2.79 -5.18 -0.03
CA VAL A 87 -1.66 -4.96 -0.94
C VAL A 87 -0.49 -5.88 -0.60
N ALA A 88 -0.18 -6.11 0.68
CA ALA A 88 0.87 -7.04 1.10
C ALA A 88 0.54 -8.48 0.70
N TYR A 89 -0.71 -8.89 0.89
CA TYR A 89 -1.22 -10.21 0.49
C TYR A 89 -1.17 -10.40 -1.03
N LEU A 90 -1.65 -9.44 -1.81
CA LEU A 90 -1.59 -9.47 -3.28
C LEU A 90 -0.15 -9.52 -3.78
N LYS A 91 0.77 -8.73 -3.19
CA LYS A 91 2.21 -8.80 -3.50
C LYS A 91 2.79 -10.19 -3.24
N LYS A 92 2.34 -10.87 -2.17
CA LYS A 92 2.75 -12.25 -1.88
C LYS A 92 2.28 -13.21 -2.98
N ILE A 93 0.99 -13.15 -3.35
CA ILE A 93 0.41 -13.98 -4.43
C ILE A 93 1.20 -13.79 -5.73
N VAL A 94 1.41 -12.55 -6.16
CA VAL A 94 2.14 -12.24 -7.41
C VAL A 94 3.56 -12.80 -7.36
N ARG A 95 4.27 -12.64 -6.22
CA ARG A 95 5.62 -13.22 -6.04
C ARG A 95 5.60 -14.75 -6.12
N SER A 96 4.66 -15.43 -5.48
CA SER A 96 4.54 -16.90 -5.57
C SER A 96 4.17 -17.37 -6.99
N ASN A 97 3.31 -16.63 -7.71
CA ASN A 97 2.93 -16.97 -9.08
C ASN A 97 4.08 -16.74 -10.08
N SER A 98 4.88 -15.69 -9.86
CA SER A 98 6.10 -15.41 -10.65
C SER A 98 7.23 -16.42 -10.39
N ARG A 99 7.16 -17.17 -9.29
CA ARG A 99 8.07 -18.27 -8.94
C ARG A 99 7.56 -19.64 -9.40
N SER A 100 6.49 -19.69 -10.19
CA SER A 100 6.11 -20.92 -10.89
C SER A 100 7.36 -21.44 -11.61
N PRO A 101 7.79 -22.69 -11.37
CA PRO A 101 8.93 -23.24 -12.06
C PRO A 101 8.58 -23.27 -13.54
N SER A 102 9.20 -22.38 -14.31
CA SER A 102 9.36 -22.53 -15.76
C SER A 102 10.30 -23.72 -16.07
N SER A 103 10.12 -24.85 -15.38
CA SER A 103 10.66 -26.14 -15.78
C SER A 103 9.62 -26.88 -16.62
N ARG A 104 9.08 -26.18 -17.63
CA ARG A 104 8.76 -26.81 -18.90
C ARG A 104 10.06 -26.93 -19.70
N GLY A 105 10.98 -27.74 -19.18
CA GLY A 105 12.15 -28.22 -19.87
C GLY A 105 11.93 -29.69 -20.19
N HIS A 106 11.12 -29.93 -21.22
CA HIS A 106 11.04 -31.12 -22.05
C HIS A 106 11.30 -32.49 -21.42
N ARG A 107 10.25 -33.32 -21.48
CA ARG A 107 10.36 -34.77 -21.67
C ARG A 107 11.34 -35.05 -22.81
N SER A 108 12.62 -35.27 -22.49
CA SER A 108 13.55 -35.88 -23.43
C SER A 108 13.26 -37.37 -23.45
N HIS A 109 12.30 -37.71 -24.29
CA HIS A 109 12.23 -39.00 -24.95
C HIS A 109 13.66 -39.41 -25.36
N SER A 110 14.06 -40.63 -25.02
CA SER A 110 15.41 -41.14 -25.35
C SER A 110 15.77 -40.86 -26.81
N PRO A 111 16.90 -40.20 -27.13
CA PRO A 111 17.55 -40.41 -28.40
C PRO A 111 18.32 -41.71 -28.29
N ARG A 112 17.76 -42.76 -28.88
CA ARG A 112 18.57 -43.87 -29.36
C ARG A 112 19.48 -43.30 -30.47
N SER A 113 20.76 -43.65 -30.40
CA SER A 113 21.80 -43.49 -31.44
C SER A 113 22.40 -42.10 -31.61
N ASP A 114 23.69 -41.98 -31.26
CA ASP A 114 24.81 -41.70 -32.19
C ASP A 114 26.08 -41.71 -31.31
N ARG A 115 26.89 -42.79 -31.27
CA ARG A 115 27.93 -43.14 -32.26
C ARG A 115 28.56 -41.89 -32.89
N ASP A 116 29.86 -41.75 -32.64
CA ASP A 116 30.78 -40.74 -33.19
C ASP A 116 30.87 -39.38 -32.47
N SER A 117 31.70 -39.33 -31.42
CA SER A 117 32.88 -38.43 -31.41
C SER A 117 33.85 -38.79 -30.27
N PRO A 118 35.18 -38.86 -30.51
CA PRO A 118 36.17 -39.32 -29.55
C PRO A 118 36.69 -38.15 -28.68
N ALA A 119 36.40 -38.20 -27.38
CA ALA A 119 37.01 -37.31 -26.38
C ALA A 119 38.13 -38.06 -25.60
N PRO A 120 39.14 -37.35 -25.07
CA PRO A 120 40.54 -37.78 -25.08
C PRO A 120 40.83 -38.93 -24.11
N ARG A 121 41.60 -39.88 -24.64
CA ARG A 121 42.09 -41.09 -23.98
C ARG A 121 43.00 -40.74 -22.82
N GLN A 122 42.46 -40.68 -21.60
CA GLN A 122 43.18 -41.30 -20.49
C GLN A 122 42.92 -42.79 -20.63
N ALA A 123 43.88 -43.48 -21.24
CA ALA A 123 43.81 -44.88 -21.62
C ALA A 123 43.72 -45.78 -20.39
N SER A 124 42.51 -45.93 -19.83
CA SER A 124 42.21 -47.18 -19.17
C SER A 124 42.02 -48.20 -20.28
N ASP A 125 42.95 -49.14 -20.44
CA ASP A 125 42.83 -50.29 -21.35
C ASP A 125 41.68 -51.24 -20.97
N LEU A 126 40.70 -50.76 -20.19
CA LEU A 126 39.57 -51.50 -19.67
C LEU A 126 38.32 -51.16 -20.47
N CYS A 127 37.55 -52.19 -20.83
CA CYS A 127 36.24 -51.99 -21.44
C CYS A 127 35.27 -51.33 -20.45
N TRP A 128 34.19 -50.73 -20.96
CA TRP A 128 33.16 -50.06 -20.15
C TRP A 128 32.64 -50.91 -18.97
N TYR A 129 32.53 -52.22 -19.15
CA TYR A 129 32.09 -53.13 -18.09
C TYR A 129 33.12 -53.23 -16.96
N HIS A 130 34.41 -53.36 -17.26
CA HIS A 130 35.48 -53.35 -16.24
C HIS A 130 35.68 -51.96 -15.63
N GLN A 131 35.41 -50.88 -16.37
CA GLN A 131 35.45 -49.52 -15.83
C GLN A 131 34.33 -49.28 -14.81
N ARG A 132 33.14 -49.87 -15.03
CA ARG A 132 31.97 -49.70 -14.16
C ARG A 132 31.90 -50.72 -13.01
N PHE A 133 32.32 -51.96 -13.25
CA PHE A 133 32.12 -53.08 -12.32
C PHE A 133 33.43 -53.71 -11.83
N GLY A 134 34.59 -53.25 -12.30
CA GLY A 134 35.88 -53.83 -11.94
C GLY A 134 35.96 -55.32 -12.26
N ASP A 135 36.59 -56.10 -11.38
CA ASP A 135 36.76 -57.56 -11.53
C ASP A 135 35.46 -58.36 -11.40
N GLN A 136 34.34 -57.70 -11.05
CA GLN A 136 33.00 -58.30 -11.03
C GLN A 136 32.27 -58.16 -12.38
N ALA A 137 32.96 -57.67 -13.42
CA ALA A 137 32.39 -57.58 -14.77
C ALA A 137 32.10 -58.99 -15.33
N ARG A 138 30.81 -59.26 -15.56
CA ARG A 138 30.35 -60.55 -16.11
C ARG A 138 30.49 -60.64 -17.64
N GLN A 139 30.88 -59.55 -18.28
CA GLN A 139 31.04 -59.45 -19.73
C GLN A 139 32.27 -58.60 -20.04
N CYS A 140 33.16 -59.11 -20.87
CA CYS A 140 34.29 -58.38 -21.41
C CYS A 140 34.10 -58.13 -22.92
N ARG A 141 34.58 -56.99 -23.42
CA ARG A 141 34.62 -56.66 -24.85
C ARG A 141 36.04 -56.27 -25.21
N GLU A 142 36.60 -56.93 -26.23
CA GLU A 142 37.93 -56.61 -26.73
C GLU A 142 37.92 -55.30 -27.56
N PRO A 143 39.05 -54.57 -27.60
CA PRO A 143 40.30 -54.82 -26.87
C PRO A 143 40.19 -54.35 -25.41
N CYS A 144 40.45 -55.26 -24.47
CA CYS A 144 40.47 -54.99 -23.04
C CYS A 144 41.66 -55.73 -22.43
N SER A 145 42.49 -55.03 -21.65
CA SER A 145 43.66 -55.60 -20.99
C SER A 145 43.32 -56.62 -19.90
N ARG A 146 42.07 -56.62 -19.42
CA ARG A 146 41.54 -57.67 -18.55
C ARG A 146 40.78 -58.72 -19.38
N SER A 147 41.35 -59.91 -19.48
CA SER A 147 40.65 -61.10 -19.96
C SER A 147 39.75 -61.62 -18.84
N SER A 148 38.44 -61.68 -19.09
CA SER A 148 37.48 -62.27 -18.14
C SER A 148 37.78 -63.75 -18.00
N GLY A 149 38.29 -64.16 -16.82
CA GLY A 149 38.31 -65.56 -16.42
C GLY A 149 36.87 -66.05 -16.32
N ASN A 150 36.36 -66.63 -17.39
CA ASN A 150 35.11 -67.39 -17.36
C ASN A 150 35.36 -68.60 -16.45
N ALA A 151 35.06 -68.51 -15.16
CA ALA A 151 34.87 -69.72 -14.37
C ALA A 151 33.62 -70.40 -14.96
N PRO A 152 33.72 -71.62 -15.54
CA PRO A 152 32.53 -72.34 -15.93
C PRO A 152 31.73 -72.61 -14.66
N ALA A 153 30.45 -72.21 -14.66
CA ALA A 153 29.54 -72.57 -13.59
C ALA A 153 29.50 -74.11 -13.51
N SER A 154 30.01 -74.67 -12.42
CA SER A 154 29.84 -76.09 -12.12
C SER A 154 28.35 -76.43 -12.09
N ARG A 155 28.02 -77.52 -12.76
CA ARG A 155 26.70 -78.11 -12.89
C ARG A 155 26.27 -78.84 -11.63
#